data_AF-A0A0N8SP09-F1
#
_entry.id   AF-A0A0N8SP09-F1
#
_cell.length_a   1.000
_cell.length_b   1.000
_cell.length_c   1.000
_cell.angle_alpha   90.00
_cell.angle_beta   90.00
_cell.angle_gamma   90.00
#
_symmetry.space_group_name_H-M   'P 1'
#
loop_
_entity.id
_entity.type
_entity.pdbx_description
1 polymer ?
#
loop_
_entity_poly.entity_id
_entity_poly.type
_entity_poly.pdbx_seq_one_letter_code
_entity_poly.pdbx_strand_id
1 'polypeptide(L)'
;MTRNDKQMELKAWHLLLEDDTYRLDLPDDFYQTLIRRADELVLREVITLQEWQRLKDTADAVYEKTLQSLSTLQRDRLDTVSIDLCISSEKP
;
A
#
# COMPACT_ATOMS: atom_id res chain seq x y z
N MET A 1 -16.74 -20.80 16.37
CA MET A 1 -16.32 -20.71 14.95
C MET A 1 -15.52 -21.95 14.54
N THR A 2 -15.81 -22.51 13.37
CA THR A 2 -15.07 -23.64 12.78
C THR A 2 -13.71 -23.16 12.25
N ARG A 3 -12.65 -23.97 12.41
CA ARG A 3 -11.28 -23.69 11.90
C ARG A 3 -11.21 -23.25 10.42
N ASN A 4 -12.24 -23.57 9.63
CA ASN A 4 -12.38 -23.18 8.23
C ASN A 4 -12.67 -21.66 8.05
N ASP A 5 -13.50 -21.06 8.90
CA ASP A 5 -13.85 -19.63 8.84
C ASP A 5 -12.60 -18.75 8.94
N LYS A 6 -11.74 -19.04 9.92
CA LYS A 6 -10.49 -18.29 10.12
C LYS A 6 -9.62 -18.29 8.87
N GLN A 7 -9.48 -19.44 8.22
CA GLN A 7 -8.65 -19.58 7.02
C GLN A 7 -9.25 -18.83 5.84
N MET A 8 -10.57 -18.86 5.68
CA MET A 8 -11.27 -18.11 4.64
C MET A 8 -11.12 -16.59 4.83
N GLU A 9 -11.27 -16.13 6.06
CA GLU A 9 -11.12 -14.71 6.42
C GLU A 9 -9.69 -14.18 6.21
N LEU A 10 -8.69 -14.94 6.67
CA LEU A 10 -7.28 -14.61 6.43
C LEU A 10 -6.95 -14.64 4.94
N LYS A 11 -7.50 -15.60 4.19
CA LYS A 11 -7.33 -15.65 2.74
C LYS A 11 -7.97 -14.43 2.06
N ALA A 12 -9.15 -14.01 2.49
CA ALA A 12 -9.79 -12.80 1.97
C ALA A 12 -8.99 -11.53 2.29
N TRP A 13 -8.34 -11.47 3.46
CA TRP A 13 -7.41 -10.39 3.80
C TRP A 13 -6.17 -10.40 2.90
N HIS A 14 -5.55 -11.56 2.69
CA HIS A 14 -4.39 -11.69 1.79
C HIS A 14 -4.72 -11.34 0.34
N LEU A 15 -5.89 -11.76 -0.16
CA LEU A 15 -6.33 -11.41 -1.51
C LEU A 15 -6.48 -9.89 -1.68
N LEU A 16 -6.92 -9.17 -0.64
CA LEU A 16 -6.95 -7.72 -0.66
C LEU A 16 -5.54 -7.13 -0.71
N LEU A 17 -4.58 -7.69 0.03
CA LEU A 17 -3.18 -7.25 0.02
C LEU A 17 -2.53 -7.39 -1.37
N GLU A 18 -2.93 -8.41 -2.13
CA GLU A 18 -2.45 -8.70 -3.48
C GLU A 18 -3.10 -7.83 -4.58
N ASP A 19 -4.09 -6.99 -4.25
CA ASP A 19 -4.74 -6.10 -5.22
C ASP A 19 -3.87 -4.88 -5.55
N ASP A 20 -2.90 -5.07 -6.44
CA ASP A 20 -1.98 -4.02 -6.90
C ASP A 20 -2.71 -2.84 -7.57
N THR A 21 -3.88 -3.08 -8.19
CA THR A 21 -4.63 -2.02 -8.88
C THR A 21 -5.21 -1.05 -7.87
N TYR A 22 -5.90 -1.58 -6.87
CA TYR A 22 -6.48 -0.77 -5.79
C TYR A 22 -5.39 -0.07 -4.96
N ARG A 23 -4.26 -0.75 -4.73
CA ARG A 23 -3.11 -0.19 -4.00
C ARG A 23 -2.50 1.04 -4.70
N LEU A 24 -2.41 1.03 -6.03
CA LEU A 24 -1.80 2.13 -6.78
C LEU A 24 -2.78 3.27 -7.07
N ASP A 25 -4.07 2.97 -7.18
CA ASP A 25 -5.12 3.97 -7.42
C ASP A 25 -5.41 4.80 -6.17
N LEU A 26 -5.61 4.15 -5.02
CA LEU A 26 -5.97 4.78 -3.74
C LEU A 26 -5.18 4.16 -2.57
N PRO A 27 -3.88 4.50 -2.42
CA PRO A 27 -3.01 3.86 -1.44
C PRO A 27 -3.47 4.06 0.02
N ASP A 28 -3.96 5.25 0.37
CA ASP A 28 -4.47 5.54 1.72
C ASP A 28 -5.73 4.74 2.06
N ASP A 29 -6.69 4.70 1.14
CA ASP A 29 -7.98 3.99 1.30
C ASP A 29 -7.77 2.47 1.34
N PHE A 30 -6.86 1.97 0.50
CA PHE A 30 -6.38 0.59 0.52
C PHE A 30 -5.81 0.19 1.88
N TYR A 31 -4.90 1.00 2.44
CA TYR A 31 -4.30 0.75 3.75
C TYR A 31 -5.35 0.76 4.86
N GLN A 32 -6.23 1.76 4.89
CA GLN A 32 -7.31 1.83 5.89
C GLN A 32 -8.21 0.60 5.82
N THR A 33 -8.55 0.13 4.63
CA THR A 33 -9.39 -1.06 4.44
C THR A 33 -8.71 -2.35 4.93
N LEU A 34 -7.41 -2.51 4.69
CA LEU A 34 -6.62 -3.64 5.21
C LEU A 34 -6.58 -3.68 6.73
N ILE A 35 -6.33 -2.53 7.37
CA ILE A 35 -6.30 -2.41 8.83
C ILE A 35 -7.68 -2.68 9.40
N ARG A 36 -8.73 -2.08 8.83
CA ARG A 36 -10.10 -2.28 9.28
C ARG A 36 -10.51 -3.75 9.25
N ARG A 37 -10.19 -4.47 8.16
CA ARG A 37 -10.44 -5.92 8.10
C ARG A 37 -9.67 -6.66 9.19
N ALA A 38 -8.39 -6.35 9.40
CA ALA A 38 -7.62 -6.99 10.46
C ALA A 38 -8.24 -6.73 11.85
N ASP A 39 -8.66 -5.50 12.13
CA ASP A 39 -9.39 -5.12 13.35
C ASP A 39 -10.68 -5.92 13.52
N GLU A 40 -11.48 -6.08 12.46
CA GLU A 40 -12.68 -6.91 12.49
C GLU A 40 -12.37 -8.38 12.85
N LEU A 41 -11.24 -8.92 12.38
CA LEU A 41 -10.83 -10.28 12.70
C LEU A 41 -10.40 -10.47 14.16
N VAL A 42 -9.70 -9.50 14.74
CA VAL A 42 -9.30 -9.58 16.15
C VAL A 42 -10.51 -9.33 17.07
N LEU A 43 -11.41 -8.41 16.70
CA LEU A 43 -12.65 -8.14 17.43
C LEU A 43 -13.59 -9.36 17.47
N ARG A 44 -13.62 -10.14 16.38
CA ARG A 44 -14.39 -11.39 16.31
C ARG A 44 -13.66 -12.59 16.92
N GLU A 45 -12.51 -12.35 17.55
CA GLU A 45 -11.63 -13.38 18.15
C GLU A 45 -11.22 -14.48 17.13
N VAL A 46 -11.23 -14.15 15.83
CA VAL A 46 -10.84 -15.05 14.74
C VAL A 46 -9.31 -15.19 14.70
N ILE A 47 -8.60 -14.10 15.00
CA ILE A 47 -7.15 -14.05 15.13
C ILE A 47 -6.76 -13.51 16.50
N THR A 48 -5.56 -13.84 16.94
CA THR A 48 -4.99 -13.26 18.17
C THR A 48 -4.46 -11.85 17.93
N LEU A 49 -4.29 -11.07 18.99
CA LEU A 49 -3.65 -9.74 18.91
C LEU A 49 -2.24 -9.81 18.30
N GLN A 50 -1.49 -10.88 18.58
CA GLN A 50 -0.17 -11.11 17.98
C GLN A 50 -0.27 -11.35 16.47
N GLU A 51 -1.25 -12.12 16.01
CA GLU A 51 -1.49 -12.32 14.57
C GLU A 51 -1.92 -11.01 13.90
N TRP A 52 -2.81 -10.25 14.54
CA TRP A 52 -3.21 -8.91 14.07
C TRP A 52 -2.01 -7.99 13.89
N GLN A 53 -1.09 -7.98 14.85
CA GLN A 53 0.09 -7.13 14.77
C GLN A 53 1.02 -7.53 13.60
N ARG A 54 1.11 -8.82 13.26
CA ARG A 54 1.83 -9.28 12.05
C ARG A 54 1.14 -8.86 10.75
N LEU A 55 -0.20 -8.92 10.71
CA LEU A 55 -0.97 -8.43 9.57
C LEU A 55 -0.77 -6.93 9.36
N LYS A 56 -0.82 -6.16 10.46
CA LYS A 56 -0.53 -4.73 10.44
C LYS A 56 0.88 -4.44 9.91
N ASP A 57 1.90 -5.10 10.45
CA ASP A 57 3.30 -4.93 10.03
C ASP A 57 3.48 -5.19 8.52
N THR A 58 2.81 -6.23 8.02
CA THR A 58 2.79 -6.55 6.59
C THR A 58 2.11 -5.45 5.77
N ALA A 59 0.96 -4.94 6.23
CA ALA A 59 0.24 -3.86 5.56
C ALA A 59 1.05 -2.55 5.54
N ASP A 60 1.68 -2.17 6.65
CA ASP A 60 2.57 -1.01 6.74
C ASP A 60 3.73 -1.13 5.75
N ALA A 61 4.43 -2.27 5.72
CA ALA A 61 5.56 -2.47 4.82
C ALA A 61 5.16 -2.34 3.33
N VAL A 62 4.00 -2.88 2.96
CA VAL A 62 3.46 -2.76 1.59
C VAL A 62 3.04 -1.32 1.28
N TYR A 63 2.43 -0.64 2.24
CA TYR A 63 2.02 0.77 2.10
C TYR A 63 3.23 1.69 1.93
N GLU A 64 4.24 1.56 2.78
CA GLU A 64 5.49 2.32 2.68
C GLU A 64 6.19 2.12 1.33
N LYS A 65 6.27 0.86 0.86
CA LYS A 65 6.84 0.55 -0.46
C LYS A 65 6.04 1.18 -1.60
N THR A 66 4.72 1.24 -1.47
CA THR A 66 3.84 1.88 -2.46
C THR A 66 4.08 3.38 -2.50
N LEU A 67 4.09 4.04 -1.34
CA LEU A 67 4.36 5.48 -1.25
C LEU A 67 5.76 5.82 -1.78
N GLN A 68 6.77 4.99 -1.50
CA GLN A 68 8.12 5.15 -2.02
C GLN A 68 8.15 5.04 -3.56
N SER A 69 7.41 4.08 -4.11
CA SER A 69 7.31 3.87 -5.57
C SER A 69 6.63 5.05 -6.25
N LEU A 70 5.51 5.53 -5.69
CA LEU A 70 4.80 6.72 -6.18
C LEU A 70 5.67 7.99 -6.08
N SER A 71 6.41 8.15 -4.99
CA SER A 71 7.34 9.28 -4.80
C SER A 71 8.49 9.25 -5.81
N THR A 72 9.04 8.07 -6.11
CA THR A 72 10.08 7.89 -7.14
C THR A 72 9.56 8.29 -8.52
N LEU A 73 8.35 7.85 -8.89
CA LEU A 73 7.72 8.22 -10.15
C LEU A 73 7.44 9.74 -10.26
N GLN A 74 7.12 10.40 -9.15
CA GLN A 74 6.90 11.84 -9.13
C GLN A 74 8.20 12.63 -9.37
N ARG A 75 9.33 12.13 -8.85
CA ARG A 75 10.65 12.77 -9.03
C ARG A 75 11.13 12.72 -10.47
N ASP A 76 10.86 11.62 -11.19
CA ASP A 76 11.26 11.43 -12.59
C ASP A 76 10.55 12.41 -13.55
N ARG A 77 9.29 12.79 -13.25
CA ARG A 77 8.55 13.78 -14.05
C ARG A 77 9.09 15.20 -13.95
N LEU A 78 9.81 15.55 -12.89
CA LEU A 78 10.32 16.92 -12.69
C LEU A 78 11.69 17.15 -13.37
N ASP A 79 12.41 16.08 -13.73
CA ASP A 79 13.74 16.18 -14.34
C ASP A 79 13.70 16.48 -15.86
N THR A 80 12.62 16.08 -16.55
CA THR A 80 12.50 16.30 -18.00
C THR A 80 12.15 17.73 -18.41
N VAL A 81 11.60 18.54 -17.49
CA VAL A 81 11.20 19.94 -17.78
C VAL A 81 12.29 20.98 -17.48
N SER A 82 13.42 20.61 -16.88
CA SER A 82 14.47 21.58 -16.53
C SER A 82 15.59 21.72 -17.57
N ILE A 83 15.54 21.01 -18.71
CA ILE A 83 16.62 21.03 -19.71
C ILE A 83 16.42 22.10 -20.81
N ASP A 84 15.26 22.76 -20.89
CA ASP A 84 14.97 23.74 -21.96
C ASP A 84 15.08 25.21 -21.53
N LEU A 85 16.14 25.60 -20.81
CA LEU A 85 16.37 27.04 -20.57
C LEU A 85 17.84 27.40 -20.38
N CYS A 86 18.74 26.88 -21.23
CA CYS A 86 20.12 27.40 -21.28
C CYS A 86 20.80 27.24 -22.64
N ILE A 87 20.06 27.34 -23.75
CA ILE A 87 20.66 27.53 -25.09
C ILE A 87 20.02 28.77 -25.73
N SER A 88 20.27 29.95 -25.18
CA SER A 88 19.96 31.23 -25.85
C SER A 88 20.93 32.36 -25.49
N SER A 89 22.12 32.03 -24.98
CA SER A 89 23.21 33.01 -24.79
C SER A 89 24.40 32.71 -25.72
N GLU A 90 24.11 32.47 -27.00
CA GLU A 90 25.00 32.74 -28.13
C GLU A 90 24.14 33.64 -29.03
N LYS A 91 24.41 34.92 -29.27
CA LYS A 91 25.61 35.62 -29.76
C LYS A 91 25.17 37.10 -29.98
N PRO A 92 25.96 38.02 -30.57
CA PRO A 92 27.35 37.93 -31.06
C PRO A 92 28.35 38.83 -30.35
#